data_AF-A0A2E5KPI4-F1
#
_entry.id   AF-A0A2E5KPI4-F1
#
_cell.length_a   1.000
_cell.length_b   1.000
_cell.length_c   1.000
_cell.angle_alpha   90.00
_cell.angle_beta   90.00
_cell.angle_gamma   90.00
#
_symmetry.space_group_name_H-M   'P 1'
#
loop_
_entity.id
_entity.type
_entity.pdbx_description
1 polymer ?
#
loop_
_entity_poly.entity_id
_entity_poly.type
_entity_poly.pdbx_seq_one_letter_code
_entity_poly.pdbx_strand_id
1 'polypeptide(L)'
;MTIPSDTDESRILPAWAWAWLPIGLVAGVLAWRIVDESSYRAHFENELGFAENGTAVLLIPGIYAALIVWRLRERLPFRLLGFWYGLVGLGCVYFAGEELSWGQSLFHWETPELLERVNDQGETNIHNISSWFDQKPRLLLELWVLFGGVLFHVWSKATGRRCPPGHWAYWFWPARQLIPVSVLALIVMMPKRILESFGSLPPPPFDIRETELQEYLFAVFLTLYLWSVLTRLRATSS
;
A
#
# COMPACT_ATOMS: atom_id res chain seq x y z
N MET A 1 -40.27 -0.77 4.38
CA MET A 1 -39.23 -1.01 3.34
C MET A 1 -37.93 -1.29 4.08
N THR A 2 -37.65 -2.56 4.32
CA THR A 2 -36.47 -3.03 5.04
C THR A 2 -35.25 -2.83 4.15
N ILE A 3 -34.37 -1.90 4.54
CA ILE A 3 -33.03 -1.78 3.96
C ILE A 3 -32.32 -3.12 4.23
N PRO A 4 -31.76 -3.81 3.22
CA PRO A 4 -30.97 -5.02 3.47
C PRO A 4 -29.86 -4.68 4.47
N SER A 5 -29.94 -5.29 5.65
CA SER A 5 -29.12 -4.95 6.83
C SER A 5 -27.72 -5.54 6.80
N ASP A 6 -27.29 -6.14 5.69
CA ASP A 6 -25.94 -6.69 5.55
C ASP A 6 -25.56 -6.65 4.07
N THR A 7 -24.85 -5.59 3.66
CA THR A 7 -23.71 -5.88 2.78
C THR A 7 -22.66 -6.45 3.71
N ASP A 8 -22.67 -7.78 3.83
CA ASP A 8 -21.72 -8.54 4.64
C ASP A 8 -20.31 -8.16 4.17
N GLU A 9 -19.67 -7.20 4.86
CA GLU A 9 -18.34 -6.70 4.51
C GLU A 9 -17.31 -7.84 4.43
N SER A 10 -17.61 -9.01 5.03
CA SER A 10 -16.77 -10.20 4.94
C SER A 10 -16.65 -10.79 3.53
N ARG A 11 -17.48 -10.35 2.56
CA ARG A 11 -17.53 -10.88 1.19
C ARG A 11 -17.07 -9.90 0.11
N ILE A 12 -16.53 -8.72 0.45
CA ILE A 12 -16.12 -7.72 -0.56
C ILE A 12 -14.90 -8.22 -1.35
N LEU A 13 -13.88 -8.68 -0.64
CA LEU A 13 -12.66 -9.25 -1.19
C LEU A 13 -12.56 -10.74 -0.81
N PRO A 14 -12.00 -11.60 -1.67
CA PRO A 14 -11.78 -13.00 -1.33
C PRO A 14 -10.71 -13.15 -0.23
N ALA A 15 -10.87 -14.15 0.65
CA ALA A 15 -9.99 -14.35 1.81
C ALA A 15 -8.50 -14.49 1.47
N TRP A 16 -8.18 -15.09 0.32
CA TRP A 16 -6.80 -15.20 -0.15
C TRP A 16 -6.14 -13.82 -0.34
N ALA A 17 -6.90 -12.79 -0.75
CA ALA A 17 -6.36 -11.47 -1.08
C ALA A 17 -6.16 -10.59 0.15
N TRP A 18 -7.10 -10.58 1.10
CA TRP A 18 -7.04 -9.65 2.23
C TRP A 18 -6.45 -10.27 3.51
N ALA A 19 -6.56 -11.59 3.69
CA ALA A 19 -6.02 -12.27 4.87
C ALA A 19 -4.69 -12.95 4.55
N TRP A 20 -4.67 -13.83 3.55
CA TRP A 20 -3.52 -14.71 3.32
C TRP A 20 -2.39 -14.05 2.53
N LEU A 21 -2.68 -13.19 1.57
CA LEU A 21 -1.65 -12.47 0.80
C LEU A 21 -0.70 -11.65 1.69
N PRO A 22 -1.15 -10.72 2.55
CA PRO A 22 -0.21 -9.92 3.34
C PRO A 22 0.58 -10.77 4.36
N ILE A 23 -0.05 -11.78 4.97
CA ILE A 23 0.63 -12.71 5.87
C ILE A 23 1.68 -13.54 5.10
N GLY A 24 1.30 -14.04 3.93
CA GLY A 24 2.15 -14.85 3.07
C GLY A 24 3.35 -14.07 2.53
N LEU A 25 3.18 -12.77 2.24
CA LEU A 25 4.30 -11.90 1.85
C LEU A 25 5.32 -11.74 2.99
N VAL A 26 4.86 -11.39 4.19
CA VAL A 26 5.75 -11.25 5.36
C VAL A 26 6.44 -12.57 5.69
N ALA A 27 5.66 -13.67 5.72
CA ALA A 27 6.20 -15.00 5.99
C ALA A 27 7.17 -15.46 4.90
N GLY A 28 6.90 -15.15 3.63
CA GLY A 28 7.76 -15.48 2.50
C GLY A 28 9.10 -14.75 2.56
N VAL A 29 9.10 -13.45 2.86
CA VAL A 29 10.33 -12.66 3.02
C VAL A 29 11.17 -13.17 4.20
N LEU A 30 10.53 -13.44 5.35
CA LEU A 30 11.23 -14.01 6.50
C LEU A 30 11.76 -15.43 6.22
N ALA A 31 10.97 -16.26 5.53
CA ALA A 31 11.41 -17.60 5.15
C ALA A 31 12.61 -17.55 4.20
N TRP A 32 12.60 -16.64 3.21
CA TRP A 32 13.74 -16.44 2.32
C TRP A 32 14.99 -16.02 3.09
N ARG A 33 14.87 -15.03 3.98
CA ARG A 33 15.97 -14.58 4.86
C ARG A 33 16.57 -15.70 5.72
N ILE A 34 15.75 -16.65 6.17
CA ILE A 34 16.17 -17.78 7.01
C ILE A 34 16.79 -18.91 6.18
N VAL A 35 16.20 -19.24 5.03
CA VAL A 35 16.60 -20.40 4.22
C VAL A 35 17.88 -20.12 3.43
N ASP A 36 18.00 -18.91 2.86
CA ASP A 36 19.15 -18.51 2.07
C ASP A 36 19.44 -17.02 2.26
N GLU A 37 20.20 -16.71 3.31
CA GLU A 37 20.65 -15.34 3.58
C GLU A 37 21.41 -14.74 2.40
N SER A 38 22.28 -15.52 1.74
CA SER A 38 23.11 -15.01 0.65
C SER A 38 22.27 -14.57 -0.54
N SER A 39 21.27 -15.37 -0.92
CA SER A 39 20.32 -15.03 -1.97
C SER A 39 19.44 -13.85 -1.58
N TYR A 40 18.94 -13.82 -0.33
CA TYR A 40 18.13 -12.72 0.16
C TYR A 40 18.91 -11.40 0.10
N ARG A 41 20.15 -11.36 0.61
CA ARG A 41 20.99 -10.15 0.54
C ARG A 41 21.31 -9.76 -0.90
N ALA A 42 21.56 -10.71 -1.77
CA ALA A 42 21.86 -10.41 -3.17
C ALA A 42 20.65 -9.80 -3.90
N HIS A 43 19.47 -10.42 -3.80
CA HIS A 43 18.33 -10.10 -4.68
C HIS A 43 17.26 -9.22 -4.03
N PHE A 44 17.12 -9.28 -2.70
CA PHE A 44 16.18 -8.46 -1.95
C PHE A 44 16.88 -7.22 -1.40
N GLU A 45 18.12 -7.33 -0.88
CA GLU A 45 18.80 -6.16 -0.31
C GLU A 45 19.63 -5.34 -1.30
N ASN A 46 20.33 -5.96 -2.24
CA ASN A 46 21.33 -5.25 -3.08
C ASN A 46 20.91 -5.07 -4.54
N GLU A 47 20.13 -5.99 -5.11
CA GLU A 47 19.49 -5.73 -6.39
C GLU A 47 18.30 -4.80 -6.16
N LEU A 48 18.40 -3.58 -6.70
CA LEU A 48 17.28 -2.69 -7.04
C LEU A 48 16.08 -3.43 -7.69
N GLY A 49 16.29 -4.67 -8.16
CA GLY A 49 15.34 -5.43 -8.96
C GLY A 49 14.14 -6.04 -8.22
N PHE A 50 14.29 -6.78 -7.12
CA PHE A 50 13.15 -7.62 -6.70
C PHE A 50 12.08 -6.83 -5.94
N ALA A 51 12.54 -6.04 -4.97
CA ALA A 51 11.66 -5.28 -4.08
C ALA A 51 10.83 -4.23 -4.86
N GLU A 52 11.54 -3.42 -5.63
CA GLU A 52 10.98 -2.27 -6.33
C GLU A 52 10.05 -2.69 -7.49
N ASN A 53 10.47 -3.68 -8.28
CA ASN A 53 9.62 -4.24 -9.33
C ASN A 53 8.37 -4.91 -8.75
N GLY A 54 8.48 -5.58 -7.60
CA GLY A 54 7.34 -6.24 -6.96
C GLY A 54 6.30 -5.24 -6.46
N THR A 55 6.73 -4.14 -5.85
CA THR A 55 5.85 -3.03 -5.44
C THR A 55 5.11 -2.47 -6.65
N ALA A 56 5.81 -2.17 -7.75
CA ALA A 56 5.19 -1.67 -8.97
C ALA A 56 4.16 -2.65 -9.56
N VAL A 57 4.48 -3.95 -9.62
CA VAL A 57 3.56 -5.00 -10.09
C VAL A 57 2.31 -5.08 -9.23
N LEU A 58 2.43 -4.99 -7.91
CA LEU A 58 1.29 -5.02 -6.99
C LEU A 58 0.36 -3.81 -7.15
N LEU A 59 0.88 -2.67 -7.60
CA LEU A 59 0.11 -1.45 -7.83
C LEU A 59 -0.67 -1.45 -9.14
N ILE A 60 -0.24 -2.20 -10.17
CA ILE A 60 -0.95 -2.31 -11.46
C ILE A 60 -2.45 -2.60 -11.31
N PRO A 61 -2.89 -3.65 -10.59
CA PRO A 61 -4.31 -3.91 -10.39
C PRO A 61 -5.02 -2.79 -9.63
N GLY A 62 -4.34 -2.10 -8.71
CA GLY A 62 -4.89 -0.92 -8.01
C GLY A 62 -5.12 0.25 -8.96
N ILE A 63 -4.13 0.60 -9.79
CA ILE A 63 -4.22 1.63 -10.82
C ILE A 63 -5.38 1.33 -11.77
N TYR A 64 -5.50 0.07 -12.24
CA TYR A 64 -6.63 -0.37 -13.05
C TYR A 64 -7.97 -0.14 -12.33
N ALA A 65 -8.08 -0.54 -11.06
CA ALA A 65 -9.30 -0.33 -10.29
C ALA A 65 -9.64 1.16 -10.13
N ALA A 66 -8.66 2.04 -9.87
CA ALA A 66 -8.86 3.48 -9.81
C ALA A 66 -9.40 4.05 -11.13
N LEU A 67 -8.87 3.62 -12.28
CA LEU A 67 -9.36 4.03 -13.59
C LEU A 67 -10.83 3.64 -13.81
N ILE A 68 -11.21 2.43 -13.40
CA ILE A 68 -12.60 1.98 -13.51
C ILE A 68 -13.50 2.75 -12.54
N VAL A 69 -13.09 2.96 -11.28
CA VAL A 69 -13.82 3.76 -10.30
C VAL A 69 -14.01 5.20 -10.81
N TRP A 70 -12.99 5.80 -11.40
CA TRP A 70 -13.08 7.13 -12.02
C TRP A 70 -14.11 7.18 -13.16
N ARG A 71 -14.16 6.16 -14.02
CA ARG A 71 -15.19 6.06 -15.07
C ARG A 71 -16.60 5.90 -14.50
N LEU A 72 -16.73 5.24 -13.35
CA LEU A 72 -17.99 4.99 -12.66
C LEU A 72 -18.32 6.03 -11.59
N ARG A 73 -17.55 7.12 -11.48
CA ARG A 73 -17.63 8.08 -10.36
C ARG A 73 -18.99 8.75 -10.17
N GLU A 74 -19.79 8.87 -11.23
CA GLU A 74 -21.15 9.42 -11.16
C GLU A 74 -22.12 8.53 -10.36
N ARG A 75 -21.73 7.27 -10.08
CA ARG A 75 -22.48 6.35 -9.20
C ARG A 75 -22.14 6.54 -7.72
N LEU A 76 -21.11 7.32 -7.39
CA LEU A 76 -20.75 7.60 -5.99
C LEU A 76 -21.72 8.62 -5.39
N PRO A 77 -22.02 8.52 -4.09
CA PRO A 77 -22.95 9.46 -3.45
C PRO A 77 -22.41 10.90 -3.37
N PHE A 78 -21.11 11.10 -3.55
CA PHE A 78 -20.46 12.41 -3.51
C PHE A 78 -19.38 12.53 -4.58
N ARG A 79 -19.41 13.61 -5.37
CA ARG A 79 -18.44 13.87 -6.45
C ARG A 79 -16.99 13.89 -5.97
N LEU A 80 -16.75 14.41 -4.76
CA LEU A 80 -15.41 14.49 -4.18
C LEU A 80 -14.77 13.12 -3.97
N LEU A 81 -15.56 12.05 -3.79
CA LEU A 81 -15.04 10.68 -3.70
C LEU A 81 -14.41 10.24 -5.01
N GLY A 82 -15.01 10.61 -6.16
CA GLY A 82 -14.42 10.33 -7.47
C GLY A 82 -13.04 10.97 -7.63
N PHE A 83 -12.91 12.26 -7.26
CA PHE A 83 -11.63 12.96 -7.25
C PHE A 83 -10.63 12.35 -6.28
N TRP A 84 -11.08 11.95 -5.09
CA TRP A 84 -10.26 11.23 -4.12
C TRP A 84 -9.68 9.94 -4.71
N TYR A 85 -10.50 9.07 -5.30
CA TYR A 85 -9.99 7.84 -5.91
C TYR A 85 -9.11 8.08 -7.14
N GLY A 86 -9.37 9.14 -7.90
CA GLY A 86 -8.46 9.61 -8.95
C GLY A 86 -7.09 10.00 -8.38
N LEU A 87 -7.08 10.75 -7.27
CA LEU A 87 -5.85 11.14 -6.58
C LEU A 87 -5.11 9.92 -6.00
N VAL A 88 -5.81 8.97 -5.38
CA VAL A 88 -5.19 7.71 -4.90
C VAL A 88 -4.61 6.93 -6.08
N GLY A 89 -5.31 6.87 -7.21
CA GLY A 89 -4.81 6.23 -8.44
C GLY A 89 -3.55 6.90 -8.98
N LEU A 90 -3.51 8.23 -9.02
CA LEU A 90 -2.30 8.98 -9.38
C LEU A 90 -1.16 8.75 -8.37
N GLY A 91 -1.48 8.66 -7.08
CA GLY A 91 -0.52 8.29 -6.04
C GLY A 91 0.07 6.90 -6.27
N CYS A 92 -0.74 5.93 -6.72
CA CYS A 92 -0.25 4.59 -7.09
C CYS A 92 0.67 4.63 -8.33
N VAL A 93 0.35 5.47 -9.33
CA VAL A 93 1.21 5.67 -10.50
C VAL A 93 2.53 6.32 -10.10
N TYR A 94 2.46 7.36 -9.25
CA TYR A 94 3.66 8.02 -8.72
C TYR A 94 4.52 7.03 -7.94
N PHE A 95 3.92 6.25 -7.04
CA PHE A 95 4.64 5.25 -6.26
C PHE A 95 5.31 4.19 -7.15
N ALA A 96 4.57 3.57 -8.08
CA ALA A 96 5.15 2.62 -9.02
C ALA A 96 6.20 3.26 -9.95
N GLY A 97 6.03 4.54 -10.29
CA GLY A 97 6.98 5.31 -11.09
C GLY A 97 8.28 5.53 -10.36
N GLU A 98 8.25 6.01 -9.12
CA GLU A 98 9.44 6.20 -8.29
C GLU A 98 10.22 4.90 -8.12
N GLU A 99 9.55 3.79 -7.78
CA GLU A 99 10.16 2.46 -7.64
C GLU A 99 10.78 1.93 -8.95
N LEU A 100 10.21 2.25 -10.11
CA LEU A 100 10.77 1.83 -11.40
C LEU A 100 11.74 2.85 -12.00
N SER A 101 12.11 3.89 -11.26
CA SER A 101 12.90 5.01 -11.78
C SER A 101 12.28 5.57 -13.06
N TRP A 102 10.95 5.70 -13.04
CA TRP A 102 10.05 6.08 -14.12
C TRP A 102 10.20 5.25 -15.41
N GLY A 103 10.64 4.01 -15.27
CA GLY A 103 10.90 3.05 -16.33
C GLY A 103 12.38 2.91 -16.72
N GLN A 104 13.27 3.66 -16.10
CA GLN A 104 14.70 3.57 -16.36
C GLN A 104 15.23 2.17 -16.04
N SER A 105 14.73 1.53 -14.98
CA SER A 105 15.10 0.17 -14.62
C SER A 105 14.70 -0.87 -15.68
N LEU A 106 13.70 -0.57 -16.52
CA LEU A 106 13.19 -1.46 -17.56
C LEU A 106 13.83 -1.22 -18.93
N PHE A 107 14.10 0.04 -19.27
CA PHE A 107 14.55 0.43 -20.61
C PHE A 107 15.99 0.95 -20.64
N HIS A 108 16.63 1.07 -19.49
CA HIS A 108 18.06 1.39 -19.32
C HIS A 108 18.53 2.64 -20.07
N TRP A 109 17.72 3.70 -20.07
CA TRP A 109 18.15 5.00 -20.57
C TRP A 109 19.07 5.71 -19.57
N GLU A 110 19.84 6.67 -20.08
CA GLU A 110 20.74 7.48 -19.26
C GLU A 110 19.97 8.48 -18.38
N THR A 111 20.47 8.70 -17.17
CA THR A 111 19.88 9.68 -16.25
C THR A 111 20.08 11.08 -16.81
N PRO A 112 19.01 11.90 -16.87
CA PRO A 112 19.13 13.28 -17.35
C PRO A 112 20.17 14.07 -16.55
N GLU A 113 20.98 14.91 -17.21
CA GLU A 113 22.05 15.72 -16.56
C GLU A 113 21.56 16.55 -15.36
N LEU A 114 20.30 16.97 -15.37
CA LEU A 114 19.69 17.73 -14.26
C LEU A 114 19.50 16.87 -13.01
N LEU A 115 19.18 15.58 -13.18
CA LEU A 115 18.98 14.62 -12.09
C LEU A 115 20.30 14.00 -11.65
N GLU A 116 21.23 13.73 -12.57
CA GLU A 116 22.55 13.16 -12.26
C GLU A 116 23.33 13.99 -11.22
N ARG A 117 23.13 15.30 -11.19
CA ARG A 117 23.79 16.21 -10.23
C ARG A 117 23.24 16.13 -8.81
N VAL A 118 22.03 15.60 -8.63
CA VAL A 118 21.27 15.68 -7.36
C VAL A 118 20.69 14.35 -6.90
N ASN A 119 20.69 13.31 -7.75
CA ASN A 119 20.21 11.97 -7.44
C ASN A 119 21.40 11.10 -7.03
N ASP A 120 21.40 10.61 -5.79
CA ASP A 120 22.53 9.89 -5.20
C ASP A 120 22.80 8.52 -5.84
N GLN A 121 21.84 8.00 -6.62
CA GLN A 121 21.90 6.69 -7.27
C GLN A 121 22.01 6.80 -8.80
N GLY A 122 22.04 8.03 -9.33
CA GLY A 122 22.06 8.25 -10.77
C GLY A 122 20.83 7.68 -11.43
N GLU A 123 19.64 7.90 -10.86
CA GLU A 123 18.37 7.40 -11.37
C GLU A 123 17.37 8.51 -11.75
N THR A 124 16.34 8.15 -12.51
CA THR A 124 15.26 9.04 -12.97
C THR A 124 14.11 9.07 -11.96
N ASN A 125 14.40 9.09 -10.66
CA ASN A 125 13.40 9.23 -9.59
C ASN A 125 13.72 10.44 -8.69
N ILE A 126 12.74 10.79 -7.85
CA ILE A 126 12.79 11.95 -6.96
C ILE A 126 13.07 11.53 -5.52
N HIS A 127 12.66 10.32 -5.11
CA HIS A 127 12.92 9.83 -3.75
C HIS A 127 14.42 9.66 -3.44
N ASN A 128 15.29 9.46 -4.45
CA ASN A 128 16.75 9.42 -4.27
C ASN A 128 17.42 10.80 -4.30
N ILE A 129 16.65 11.89 -4.48
CA ILE A 129 17.17 13.26 -4.43
C ILE A 129 17.28 13.75 -2.97
N SER A 130 16.34 13.35 -2.12
CA SER A 130 16.41 13.70 -0.70
C SER A 130 15.52 12.81 0.16
N SER A 131 15.95 12.63 1.41
CA SER A 131 15.16 11.93 2.44
C SER A 131 13.76 12.52 2.65
N TRP A 132 13.54 13.79 2.29
CA TRP A 132 12.21 14.39 2.34
C TRP A 132 11.24 13.74 1.33
N PHE A 133 11.71 13.51 0.10
CA PHE A 133 10.90 12.90 -0.96
C PHE A 133 10.67 11.40 -0.74
N ASP A 134 11.58 10.72 -0.05
CA ASP A 134 11.37 9.35 0.41
C ASP A 134 10.39 9.28 1.61
N GLN A 135 10.67 10.01 2.68
CA GLN A 135 10.02 9.78 3.97
C GLN A 135 8.62 10.39 4.07
N LYS A 136 8.37 11.56 3.44
CA LYS A 136 7.09 12.27 3.63
C LYS A 136 5.91 11.61 2.93
N PRO A 137 6.01 11.16 1.66
CA PRO A 137 4.95 10.39 1.04
C PRO A 137 4.63 9.12 1.83
N ARG A 138 5.67 8.40 2.27
CA ARG A 138 5.54 7.21 3.12
C ARG A 138 4.82 7.52 4.43
N LEU A 139 5.18 8.60 5.12
CA LEU A 139 4.52 9.03 6.36
C LEU A 139 3.04 9.35 6.15
N LEU A 140 2.68 10.05 5.08
CA LEU A 140 1.27 10.36 4.77
C LEU A 140 0.46 9.07 4.57
N LEU A 141 1.04 8.09 3.87
CA LEU A 141 0.42 6.79 3.66
C LEU A 141 0.32 5.98 4.96
N GLU A 142 1.37 5.98 5.79
CA GLU A 142 1.38 5.34 7.11
C GLU A 142 0.26 5.91 8.00
N LEU A 143 0.11 7.24 8.03
CA LEU A 143 -0.98 7.89 8.76
C LEU A 143 -2.35 7.49 8.20
N TRP A 144 -2.52 7.40 6.88
CA TRP A 144 -3.76 6.94 6.29
C TRP A 144 -4.10 5.49 6.66
N VAL A 145 -3.11 4.60 6.65
CA VAL A 145 -3.24 3.20 7.09
C VAL A 145 -3.61 3.12 8.58
N LEU A 146 -2.97 3.92 9.43
CA LEU A 146 -3.29 3.99 10.86
C LEU A 146 -4.72 4.49 11.10
N PHE A 147 -5.06 5.66 10.57
CA PHE A 147 -6.35 6.29 10.84
C PHE A 147 -7.50 5.55 10.17
N GLY A 148 -7.36 5.22 8.88
CA GLY A 148 -8.42 4.59 8.11
C GLY A 148 -8.48 3.07 8.28
N GLY A 149 -7.32 2.41 8.24
CA GLY A 149 -7.23 0.96 8.29
C GLY A 149 -7.38 0.36 9.69
N VAL A 150 -7.17 1.16 10.75
CA VAL A 150 -7.23 0.67 12.14
C VAL A 150 -8.14 1.54 13.02
N LEU A 151 -7.78 2.81 13.26
CA LEU A 151 -8.44 3.64 14.29
C LEU A 151 -9.91 3.89 13.99
N PHE A 152 -10.28 4.12 12.73
CA PHE A 152 -11.67 4.27 12.31
C PHE A 152 -12.51 3.04 12.67
N HIS A 153 -11.97 1.83 12.47
CA HIS A 153 -12.69 0.59 12.79
C HIS A 153 -12.78 0.33 14.29
N VAL A 154 -11.72 0.66 15.05
CA VAL A 154 -11.75 0.61 16.53
C VAL A 154 -12.82 1.56 17.06
N TRP A 155 -12.86 2.80 16.57
CA TRP A 155 -13.86 3.80 16.94
C TRP A 155 -15.29 3.39 16.55
N SER A 156 -15.48 2.90 15.32
CA SER A 156 -16.77 2.40 14.84
C SER A 156 -17.30 1.26 15.71
N LYS A 157 -16.42 0.32 16.11
CA LYS A 157 -16.78 -0.77 17.03
C LYS A 157 -17.11 -0.27 18.43
N ALA A 158 -16.29 0.63 18.99
CA ALA A 158 -16.48 1.15 20.34
C ALA A 158 -17.75 2.00 20.50
N THR A 159 -18.13 2.74 19.46
CA THR A 159 -19.31 3.62 19.48
C THR A 159 -20.59 2.95 18.96
N GLY A 160 -20.49 1.74 18.40
CA GLY A 160 -21.59 1.08 17.69
C GLY A 160 -22.02 1.80 16.40
N ARG A 161 -21.31 2.84 15.96
CA ARG A 161 -21.63 3.61 14.76
C ARG A 161 -21.24 2.83 13.51
N ARG A 162 -22.20 2.60 12.62
CA ARG A 162 -21.97 2.06 11.27
C ARG A 162 -22.31 3.11 10.23
N CYS A 163 -21.52 3.17 9.15
CA CYS A 163 -21.79 4.06 8.04
C CYS A 163 -22.52 3.27 6.94
N PRO A 164 -23.80 3.57 6.64
CA PRO A 164 -24.51 2.87 5.57
C PRO A 164 -23.97 3.27 4.19
N PRO A 165 -24.24 2.50 3.12
CA PRO A 165 -23.77 2.79 1.77
C PRO A 165 -24.14 4.17 1.21
N GLY A 166 -25.19 4.81 1.71
CA GLY A 166 -25.57 6.18 1.34
C GLY A 166 -24.68 7.27 1.95
N HIS A 167 -23.83 6.94 2.93
CA HIS A 167 -22.99 7.89 3.64
C HIS A 167 -21.56 7.92 3.07
N TRP A 168 -20.98 9.11 2.87
CA TRP A 168 -19.64 9.25 2.25
C TRP A 168 -18.56 8.42 2.97
N ALA A 169 -18.62 8.36 4.30
CA ALA A 169 -17.66 7.63 5.13
C ALA A 169 -17.62 6.13 4.83
N TYR A 170 -18.72 5.52 4.35
CA TYR A 170 -18.70 4.13 3.91
C TYR A 170 -17.72 3.92 2.75
N TRP A 171 -17.64 4.90 1.85
CA TRP A 171 -16.80 4.86 0.66
C TRP A 171 -15.36 5.32 0.95
N PHE A 172 -15.22 6.40 1.71
CA PHE A 172 -13.92 7.01 1.99
C PHE A 172 -13.03 6.11 2.83
N TRP A 173 -13.55 5.53 3.91
CA TRP A 173 -12.74 4.71 4.80
C TRP A 173 -12.43 3.33 4.19
N PRO A 174 -11.22 2.79 4.43
CA PRO A 174 -10.90 1.40 4.08
C PRO A 174 -11.94 0.41 4.59
N ALA A 175 -12.17 -0.67 3.85
CA ALA A 175 -13.05 -1.74 4.30
C ALA A 175 -12.40 -2.50 5.48
N ARG A 176 -13.20 -3.09 6.38
CA ARG A 176 -12.68 -3.86 7.54
C ARG A 176 -11.74 -5.00 7.15
N GLN A 177 -11.89 -5.54 5.95
CA GLN A 177 -10.98 -6.56 5.40
C GLN A 177 -9.53 -6.06 5.25
N LEU A 178 -9.28 -4.75 5.27
CA LEU A 178 -7.92 -4.19 5.20
C LEU A 178 -7.24 -4.08 6.57
N ILE A 179 -7.92 -4.41 7.68
CA ILE A 179 -7.31 -4.39 9.02
C ILE A 179 -6.03 -5.26 9.09
N PRO A 180 -5.98 -6.50 8.56
CA PRO A 180 -4.77 -7.33 8.68
C PRO A 180 -3.56 -6.71 8.01
N VAL A 181 -3.68 -6.27 6.75
CA VAL A 181 -2.57 -5.61 6.04
C VAL A 181 -2.18 -4.30 6.72
N SER A 182 -3.15 -3.56 7.28
CA SER A 182 -2.88 -2.31 8.00
C SER A 182 -2.08 -2.55 9.27
N VAL A 183 -2.46 -3.55 10.06
CA VAL A 183 -1.77 -3.93 11.29
C VAL A 183 -0.35 -4.44 10.98
N LEU A 184 -0.20 -5.28 9.95
CA LEU A 184 1.11 -5.77 9.53
C LEU A 184 2.03 -4.64 9.07
N ALA A 185 1.53 -3.71 8.24
CA ALA A 185 2.30 -2.56 7.75
C ALA A 185 2.79 -1.64 8.87
N LEU A 186 2.02 -1.53 9.96
CA LEU A 186 2.41 -0.73 11.13
C LEU A 186 3.39 -1.49 12.05
N ILE A 187 3.18 -2.80 12.24
CA ILE A 187 4.00 -3.61 13.16
C ILE A 187 5.37 -3.93 12.57
N VAL A 188 5.50 -4.12 11.25
CA VAL A 188 6.77 -4.54 10.62
C VAL A 188 7.94 -3.58 10.93
N MET A 189 7.65 -2.30 11.08
CA MET A 189 8.65 -1.26 11.36
C MET A 189 8.94 -1.09 12.88
N MET A 190 8.09 -1.64 13.75
CA MET A 190 8.19 -1.43 15.21
C MET A 190 9.47 -2.03 15.82
N PRO A 191 9.89 -3.28 15.51
CA PRO A 191 11.12 -3.84 16.08
C PRO A 191 12.34 -2.96 15.82
N LYS A 192 12.52 -2.50 14.59
CA LYS A 192 13.58 -1.57 14.21
C LYS A 192 13.51 -0.27 14.98
N ARG A 193 12.36 0.43 14.93
CA ARG A 193 12.17 1.72 15.63
C ARG A 193 12.44 1.61 17.14
N ILE A 194 12.01 0.51 17.77
CA ILE A 194 12.23 0.26 19.19
C ILE A 194 13.71 0.03 19.46
N LEU A 195 14.36 -0.89 18.75
CA LEU A 195 15.77 -1.24 18.99
C LEU A 195 16.70 -0.05 18.71
N GLU A 196 16.47 0.70 17.63
CA GLU A 196 17.24 1.90 17.31
C GLU A 196 17.12 2.96 18.41
N SER A 197 15.95 3.08 19.05
CA SER A 197 15.75 3.99 20.20
C SER A 197 16.59 3.62 21.43
N PHE A 198 17.00 2.36 21.54
CA PHE A 198 17.92 1.84 22.55
C PHE A 198 19.36 1.73 22.03
N GLY A 199 19.68 2.27 20.85
CA GLY A 199 21.01 2.17 20.24
C GLY A 199 21.40 0.75 19.80
N SER A 200 20.41 -0.12 19.57
CA SER A 200 20.58 -1.51 19.13
C SER A 200 20.03 -1.72 17.73
N LEU A 201 20.46 -2.78 17.06
CA LEU A 201 19.93 -3.20 15.76
C LEU A 201 19.19 -4.55 15.89
N PRO A 202 18.21 -4.84 15.01
CA PRO A 202 17.59 -6.16 14.95
C PRO A 202 18.64 -7.26 14.78
N PRO A 203 18.63 -8.32 15.61
CA PRO A 203 19.53 -9.45 15.40
C PRO A 203 19.05 -10.30 14.21
N PRO A 204 19.97 -10.99 13.51
CA PRO A 204 19.58 -12.01 12.53
C PRO A 204 18.65 -13.07 13.14
N PRO A 205 17.62 -13.55 12.41
CA PRO A 205 17.25 -13.23 11.02
C PRO A 205 16.26 -12.06 10.89
N PHE A 206 16.08 -11.24 11.93
CA PHE A 206 15.11 -10.13 11.94
C PHE A 206 15.69 -8.82 11.39
N ASP A 207 16.93 -8.83 10.92
CA ASP A 207 17.64 -7.76 10.23
C ASP A 207 17.23 -7.64 8.75
N ILE A 208 15.93 -7.66 8.48
CA ILE A 208 15.39 -7.55 7.13
C ILE A 208 15.29 -6.07 6.70
N ARG A 209 15.08 -5.79 5.40
CA ARG A 209 14.77 -4.43 4.92
C ARG A 209 13.30 -4.11 5.22
N GLU A 210 13.00 -3.69 6.45
CA GLU A 210 11.63 -3.45 6.91
C GLU A 210 10.92 -2.35 6.11
N THR A 211 11.70 -1.38 5.61
CA THR A 211 11.19 -0.28 4.78
C THR A 211 10.58 -0.81 3.48
N GLU A 212 11.31 -1.65 2.75
CA GLU A 212 10.82 -2.25 1.51
C GLU A 212 9.60 -3.14 1.79
N LEU A 213 9.68 -3.99 2.82
CA LEU A 213 8.55 -4.85 3.19
C LEU A 213 7.31 -4.02 3.57
N GLN A 214 7.49 -2.87 4.23
CA GLN A 214 6.41 -1.94 4.53
C GLN A 214 5.80 -1.35 3.25
N GLU A 215 6.62 -0.99 2.26
CA GLU A 215 6.19 -0.48 0.96
C GLU A 215 5.39 -1.50 0.15
N TYR A 216 5.80 -2.78 0.17
CA TYR A 216 4.99 -3.88 -0.35
C TYR A 216 3.61 -3.94 0.31
N LEU A 217 3.56 -3.87 1.64
CA LEU A 217 2.30 -3.92 2.38
C LEU A 217 1.43 -2.69 2.09
N PHE A 218 2.03 -1.53 1.89
CA PHE A 218 1.34 -0.32 1.42
C PHE A 218 0.79 -0.47 0.01
N ALA A 219 1.53 -1.05 -0.92
CA ALA A 219 1.04 -1.38 -2.25
C ALA A 219 -0.15 -2.34 -2.21
N VAL A 220 -0.07 -3.40 -1.39
CA VAL A 220 -1.21 -4.31 -1.14
C VAL A 220 -2.40 -3.54 -0.57
N PHE A 221 -2.19 -2.71 0.45
CA PHE A 221 -3.25 -1.92 1.06
C PHE A 221 -3.95 -1.01 0.04
N LEU A 222 -3.20 -0.26 -0.76
CA LEU A 222 -3.74 0.65 -1.78
C LEU A 222 -4.52 -0.12 -2.85
N THR A 223 -3.97 -1.22 -3.34
CA THR A 223 -4.63 -2.08 -4.32
C THR A 223 -5.92 -2.66 -3.77
N LEU A 224 -5.90 -3.25 -2.57
CA LEU A 224 -7.11 -3.80 -1.94
C LEU A 224 -8.13 -2.70 -1.61
N TYR A 225 -7.68 -1.50 -1.26
CA TYR A 225 -8.56 -0.37 -1.00
C TYR A 225 -9.35 0.00 -2.25
N LEU A 226 -8.67 0.23 -3.37
CA LEU A 226 -9.28 0.58 -4.65
C LEU A 226 -10.17 -0.55 -5.19
N TRP A 227 -9.74 -1.81 -5.05
CA TRP A 227 -10.55 -2.97 -5.41
C TRP A 227 -11.79 -3.12 -4.53
N SER A 228 -11.70 -2.87 -3.23
CA SER A 228 -12.86 -2.93 -2.33
C SER A 228 -13.92 -1.90 -2.74
N VAL A 229 -13.49 -0.72 -3.18
CA VAL A 229 -14.39 0.34 -3.68
C VAL A 229 -15.01 -0.09 -5.00
N LEU A 230 -14.22 -0.59 -5.94
CA LEU A 230 -14.71 -1.08 -7.23
C LEU A 230 -15.75 -2.20 -7.07
N THR A 231 -15.48 -3.19 -6.21
CA THR A 231 -16.40 -4.30 -5.97
C THR A 231 -17.72 -3.80 -5.37
N ARG A 232 -17.66 -2.92 -4.37
CA ARG A 232 -18.85 -2.31 -3.77
C ARG A 232 -19.66 -1.49 -4.79
N LEU A 233 -18.99 -0.72 -5.65
CA LEU A 233 -19.62 0.10 -6.69
C LEU A 233 -20.32 -0.74 -7.78
N ARG A 234 -19.78 -1.92 -8.10
CA ARG A 234 -20.41 -2.88 -9.00
C ARG A 234 -21.63 -3.54 -8.36
N ALA A 235 -21.54 -3.89 -7.08
CA ALA A 235 -22.62 -4.53 -6.33
C ALA A 235 -23.84 -3.62 -6.13
N THR A 236 -23.66 -2.29 -5.99
CA THR A 236 -24.78 -1.34 -5.90
C THR A 236 -25.51 -1.09 -7.22
N SER A 237 -25.00 -1.62 -8.33
CA SER A 237 -25.55 -1.43 -9.68
C SER A 237 -26.33 -2.65 -10.20
N SER A 238 -26.46 -3.71 -9.40
CA SER A 238 -27.21 -4.94 -9.70
C SER A 238 -28.47 -5.00 -8.85
#